data_AF-A0A1R2CX17-F1
#
_entry.id   AF-A0A1R2CX17-F1
#
_cell.length_a   1.000
_cell.length_b   1.000
_cell.length_c   1.000
_cell.angle_alpha   90.00
_cell.angle_beta   90.00
_cell.angle_gamma   90.00
#
_symmetry.space_group_name_H-M   'P 1'
#
loop_
_entity.id
_entity.type
_entity.pdbx_description
1 polymer ?
#
loop_
_entity_poly.entity_id
_entity_poly.type
_entity_poly.pdbx_seq_one_letter_code
_entity_poly.pdbx_strand_id
1 'polypeptide(L)'
;MGRAPPHMIYKRIVKGIMKKIIPGSLKEVSEAEELMVQCWAVNGVGSKKCAAEVKAYSEMQLLNKKYEKFIENKKYEMHAMKYLAPAERKYDEKGRFHVSYFNNQRKRFQLRGIDLDTPQK
;
A
#
# COMPACT_ATOMS: atom_id res chain seq x y z
N MET A 1 2.76 -12.23 26.96
CA MET A 1 3.10 -12.33 25.53
C MET A 1 4.15 -11.27 25.21
N GLY A 2 5.33 -11.64 24.71
CA GLY A 2 6.42 -10.68 24.45
C GLY A 2 6.13 -9.74 23.27
N ARG A 3 6.66 -8.50 23.30
CA ARG A 3 6.54 -7.53 22.19
C ARG A 3 7.24 -8.08 20.94
N ALA A 4 6.61 -7.89 19.79
CA ALA A 4 7.18 -8.27 18.50
C ALA A 4 8.47 -7.47 18.21
N PRO A 5 9.47 -8.07 17.55
CA PRO A 5 10.72 -7.39 17.24
C PRO A 5 10.50 -6.23 16.24
N PRO A 6 11.30 -5.15 16.32
CA PRO A 6 11.05 -3.91 15.56
C PRO A 6 10.90 -4.11 14.05
N HIS A 7 11.72 -4.97 13.43
CA HIS A 7 11.63 -5.24 12.00
C HIS A 7 10.26 -5.79 11.58
N MET A 8 9.58 -6.59 12.43
CA MET A 8 8.22 -7.08 12.15
C MET A 8 7.19 -5.96 12.21
N ILE A 9 7.40 -4.96 13.08
CA ILE A 9 6.53 -3.79 13.21
C ILE A 9 6.65 -2.91 11.96
N TYR A 10 7.86 -2.60 11.51
CA TYR A 10 8.07 -1.81 10.29
C TYR A 10 7.46 -2.45 9.05
N LYS A 11 7.58 -3.78 8.88
CA LYS A 11 6.92 -4.50 7.79
C LYS A 11 5.40 -4.30 7.79
N ARG A 12 4.77 -4.34 8.97
CA ARG A 12 3.33 -4.09 9.10
C ARG A 12 2.96 -2.65 8.77
N ILE A 13 3.76 -1.69 9.23
CA ILE A 13 3.54 -0.26 8.95
C ILE A 13 3.63 0.00 7.44
N VAL A 14 4.68 -0.48 6.77
CA VAL A 14 4.85 -0.30 5.32
C VAL A 14 3.67 -0.89 4.55
N LYS A 15 3.26 -2.13 4.85
CA LYS A 15 2.07 -2.74 4.23
C LYS A 15 0.81 -1.91 4.47
N GLY A 16 0.61 -1.43 5.69
CA GLY A 16 -0.54 -0.59 6.05
C GLY A 16 -0.57 0.74 5.30
N ILE A 17 0.58 1.40 5.15
CA ILE A 17 0.72 2.66 4.40
C ILE A 17 0.46 2.42 2.91
N MET A 18 1.09 1.39 2.31
CA MET A 18 0.93 1.09 0.89
C MET A 18 -0.53 0.78 0.53
N LYS A 19 -1.25 0.05 1.40
CA LYS A 19 -2.68 -0.22 1.25
C LYS A 19 -3.55 1.05 1.32
N LYS A 20 -3.11 2.10 2.03
CA LYS A 20 -3.83 3.38 2.11
C LYS A 20 -3.55 4.29 0.92
N ILE A 21 -2.32 4.27 0.40
CA ILE A 21 -1.88 5.16 -0.68
C ILE A 21 -2.33 4.62 -2.05
N ILE A 22 -2.20 3.31 -2.25
CA ILE A 22 -2.58 2.68 -3.52
C ILE A 22 -4.08 2.37 -3.42
N PRO A 23 -4.94 3.06 -4.19
CA PRO A 23 -6.35 2.76 -4.17
C PRO A 23 -6.57 1.33 -4.69
N GLY A 24 -7.44 0.57 -4.01
CA GLY A 24 -7.73 -0.81 -4.38
C GLY A 24 -8.57 -0.93 -5.65
N SER A 25 -9.28 0.14 -6.00
CA SER A 25 -10.07 0.25 -7.21
C SER A 25 -9.95 1.65 -7.81
N LEU A 26 -10.23 1.75 -9.10
CA LEU A 26 -10.34 3.01 -9.81
C LEU A 26 -11.61 3.76 -9.35
N LYS A 27 -11.53 5.09 -9.19
CA LYS A 27 -12.66 5.92 -8.76
C LYS A 27 -13.79 5.91 -9.77
N GLU A 28 -13.42 5.86 -11.03
CA GLU A 28 -14.29 5.83 -12.21
C GLU A 28 -15.23 4.61 -12.19
N VAL A 29 -14.83 3.53 -11.53
CA VAL A 29 -15.67 2.32 -11.36
C VAL A 29 -16.81 2.60 -10.39
N SER A 30 -16.52 3.25 -9.27
CA SER A 30 -17.52 3.62 -8.27
C SER A 30 -18.51 4.64 -8.83
N GLU A 31 -18.02 5.62 -9.58
CA GLU A 31 -18.87 6.62 -10.25
C GLU A 31 -19.80 5.97 -11.30
N ALA A 32 -19.27 5.03 -12.10
CA ALA A 32 -20.08 4.30 -13.08
C ALA A 32 -21.12 3.40 -12.40
N GLU A 33 -20.79 2.80 -11.25
CA GLU A 33 -21.73 2.02 -10.45
C GLU A 33 -22.89 2.88 -9.93
N GLU A 34 -22.58 4.05 -9.38
CA GLU A 34 -23.58 5.00 -8.88
C GLU A 34 -24.55 5.42 -9.99
N LEU A 35 -24.03 5.78 -11.17
CA LEU A 35 -24.87 6.15 -12.32
C LEU A 35 -25.77 5.00 -12.79
N MET A 36 -25.24 3.78 -12.84
CA MET A 36 -26.03 2.59 -13.19
C MET A 36 -27.15 2.34 -12.17
N VAL A 37 -26.84 2.39 -10.87
CA VAL A 37 -27.80 2.19 -9.78
C VAL A 37 -28.87 3.28 -9.78
N GLN A 38 -28.48 4.54 -9.98
CA GLN A 38 -29.42 5.66 -10.11
C GLN A 38 -30.35 5.47 -11.30
N CYS A 39 -29.82 5.04 -12.45
CA CYS A 39 -30.66 4.77 -13.62
C CYS A 39 -31.68 3.66 -13.35
N TRP A 40 -31.25 2.56 -12.70
CA TRP A 40 -32.15 1.48 -12.30
C TRP A 40 -33.20 1.89 -11.28
N ALA A 41 -32.86 2.79 -10.35
CA ALA A 41 -33.82 3.33 -9.39
C ALA A 41 -34.96 4.11 -10.08
N VAL A 42 -34.67 4.81 -11.17
CA VAL A 42 -35.66 5.61 -11.92
C VAL A 42 -36.44 4.77 -12.93
N ASN A 43 -35.76 3.91 -13.69
CA ASN A 43 -36.35 3.24 -14.86
C ASN A 43 -36.67 1.76 -14.64
N GLY A 44 -36.31 1.20 -13.48
CA GLY A 44 -36.36 -0.22 -13.19
C GLY A 44 -35.10 -0.97 -13.62
N VAL A 45 -34.79 -2.04 -12.88
CA VAL A 45 -33.64 -2.92 -13.15
C VAL A 45 -33.80 -3.57 -14.52
N GLY A 46 -32.75 -3.55 -15.34
CA GLY A 46 -32.76 -4.16 -16.67
C GLY A 46 -33.55 -3.37 -17.74
N SER A 47 -33.98 -2.15 -17.43
CA SER A 47 -34.59 -1.26 -18.42
C SER A 47 -33.62 -0.96 -19.56
N LYS A 48 -34.11 -1.02 -20.81
CA LYS A 48 -33.31 -0.67 -22.02
C LYS A 48 -32.78 0.76 -21.97
N LYS A 49 -33.44 1.66 -21.23
CA LYS A 49 -33.00 3.04 -21.03
C LYS A 49 -31.67 3.14 -20.26
N CYS A 50 -31.34 2.14 -19.45
CA CYS A 50 -30.11 2.08 -18.66
C CYS A 50 -29.00 1.24 -19.31
N ALA A 51 -29.19 0.81 -20.57
CA ALA A 51 -28.25 -0.08 -21.24
C ALA A 51 -26.88 0.57 -21.47
N ALA A 52 -26.83 1.90 -21.63
CA ALA A 52 -25.59 2.63 -21.81
C ALA A 52 -24.76 2.64 -20.52
N GLU A 53 -25.39 2.89 -19.38
CA GLU A 53 -24.79 2.94 -18.05
C GLU A 53 -24.32 1.56 -17.62
N VAL A 54 -25.11 0.51 -17.88
CA VAL A 54 -24.71 -0.88 -17.63
C VAL A 54 -23.48 -1.26 -18.48
N LYS A 55 -23.45 -0.83 -19.75
CA LYS A 55 -22.28 -1.05 -20.61
C LYS A 55 -21.06 -0.31 -20.07
N ALA A 56 -21.19 0.97 -19.71
CA ALA A 56 -20.12 1.77 -19.14
C ALA A 56 -19.55 1.15 -17.85
N TYR A 57 -20.41 0.71 -16.94
CA TYR A 57 -20.00 -0.01 -15.74
C TYR A 57 -19.22 -1.29 -16.06
N SER A 58 -19.69 -2.09 -17.04
CA SER A 58 -18.99 -3.32 -17.44
C SER A 58 -17.59 -3.08 -18.02
N GLU A 59 -17.41 -2.00 -18.80
CA GLU A 59 -16.13 -1.61 -19.36
C GLU A 59 -15.17 -1.10 -18.26
N MET A 60 -15.69 -0.32 -17.31
CA MET A 60 -14.92 0.14 -16.15
C MET A 60 -14.51 -1.04 -15.23
N GLN A 61 -15.39 -2.03 -15.04
CA GLN A 61 -15.05 -3.26 -14.31
C GLN A 61 -13.89 -4.03 -14.97
N LEU A 62 -13.85 -4.09 -16.31
CA LEU A 62 -12.75 -4.70 -17.04
C LEU A 62 -11.44 -3.91 -16.85
N LEU A 63 -11.52 -2.58 -16.87
CA LEU A 63 -10.39 -1.70 -16.59
C LEU A 63 -9.85 -1.90 -15.17
N ASN A 64 -10.75 -2.02 -14.18
CA ASN A 64 -10.38 -2.26 -12.78
C ASN A 64 -9.60 -3.56 -12.61
N LYS A 65 -10.04 -4.65 -13.24
CA LYS A 65 -9.31 -5.92 -13.24
C LYS A 65 -7.90 -5.80 -13.84
N LYS A 66 -7.73 -4.98 -14.88
CA LYS A 66 -6.39 -4.71 -15.45
C LYS A 66 -5.54 -3.88 -14.49
N TYR A 67 -6.14 -2.91 -13.81
CA TYR A 67 -5.48 -2.07 -12.82
C TYR A 67 -5.00 -2.87 -11.61
N GLU A 68 -5.84 -3.77 -11.07
CA GLU A 68 -5.46 -4.69 -9.98
C GLU A 68 -4.24 -5.53 -10.36
N LYS A 69 -4.26 -6.16 -11.55
CA LYS A 69 -3.11 -6.92 -12.07
C LYS A 69 -1.87 -6.05 -12.27
N PHE A 70 -2.03 -4.81 -12.68
CA PHE A 70 -0.92 -3.87 -12.83
C PHE A 70 -0.27 -3.56 -11.47
N ILE A 71 -1.08 -3.28 -10.43
CA ILE A 71 -0.58 -3.07 -9.07
C ILE A 71 0.19 -4.28 -8.56
N GLU A 72 -0.37 -5.49 -8.73
CA GLU A 72 0.27 -6.75 -8.33
C GLU A 72 1.65 -6.91 -9.01
N ASN A 73 1.70 -6.68 -10.32
CA ASN A 73 2.92 -6.81 -11.11
C ASN A 73 4.00 -5.80 -10.76
N LYS A 74 3.62 -4.58 -10.36
CA LYS A 74 4.57 -3.55 -9.94
C LYS A 74 5.28 -3.87 -8.63
N LYS A 75 4.81 -4.86 -7.86
CA LYS A 75 5.46 -5.34 -6.63
C LYS A 75 5.84 -4.19 -5.68
N TYR A 76 4.99 -3.17 -5.59
CA TYR A 76 5.27 -1.95 -4.82
C TYR A 76 5.66 -2.24 -3.36
N GLU A 77 4.98 -3.20 -2.73
CA GLU A 77 5.36 -3.66 -1.39
C GLU A 77 6.79 -4.22 -1.35
N MET A 78 7.18 -5.03 -2.32
CA MET A 78 8.53 -5.60 -2.39
C MET A 78 9.58 -4.50 -2.58
N HIS A 79 9.31 -3.52 -3.45
CA HIS A 79 10.21 -2.39 -3.65
C HIS A 79 10.35 -1.55 -2.38
N ALA A 80 9.25 -1.18 -1.72
CA ALA A 80 9.29 -0.43 -0.46
C ALA A 80 10.06 -1.21 0.64
N MET A 81 9.90 -2.53 0.68
CA MET A 81 10.56 -3.39 1.65
C MET A 81 12.06 -3.56 1.41
N LYS A 82 12.56 -3.40 0.17
CA LYS A 82 14.00 -3.42 -0.14
C LYS A 82 14.76 -2.21 0.43
N TYR A 83 14.07 -1.09 0.65
CA TYR A 83 14.67 0.10 1.25
C TYR A 83 14.73 0.04 2.79
N LEU A 84 14.08 -0.94 3.40
CA LEU A 84 14.24 -1.19 4.83
C LEU A 84 15.62 -1.81 5.08
N ALA A 85 16.36 -1.28 6.06
CA ALA A 85 17.61 -1.89 6.51
C ALA A 85 17.39 -3.37 6.89
N PRO A 86 18.36 -4.27 6.60
CA PRO A 86 18.25 -5.67 6.96
C PRO A 86 17.96 -5.82 8.45
N ALA A 87 17.09 -6.77 8.79
CA ALA A 87 16.70 -7.00 10.17
C ALA A 87 17.90 -7.53 10.97
N GLU A 88 18.43 -6.72 11.88
CA GLU A 88 19.41 -7.17 12.88
C GLU A 88 18.77 -8.27 13.73
N ARG A 89 19.34 -9.48 13.70
CA ARG A 89 18.85 -10.58 14.53
C ARG A 89 19.50 -10.48 15.90
N LYS A 90 18.74 -10.85 16.93
CA LYS A 90 19.18 -10.83 18.35
C LYS A 90 20.43 -11.69 18.64
N TYR A 91 20.85 -12.53 17.69
CA TYR A 91 22.00 -13.41 17.79
C TYR A 91 23.21 -12.92 16.99
N ASP A 92 23.05 -11.93 16.10
CA ASP A 92 24.17 -11.40 15.29
C ASP A 92 25.14 -10.59 16.16
N GLU A 93 24.65 -10.00 17.27
CA GLU A 93 25.45 -9.27 18.26
C GLU A 93 25.87 -10.13 19.48
N LYS A 94 25.52 -11.43 19.52
CA LYS A 94 25.86 -12.29 20.66
C LYS A 94 27.29 -12.83 20.53
N GLY A 95 28.25 -12.07 21.04
CA GLY A 95 29.62 -12.54 21.27
C GLY A 95 30.40 -11.55 22.12
N ARG A 96 31.15 -12.03 23.11
CA ARG A 96 31.97 -11.16 24.00
C ARG A 96 33.06 -10.37 23.26
N PHE A 97 33.37 -10.76 22.02
CA PHE A 97 34.41 -10.17 21.17
C PHE A 97 33.85 -9.65 19.85
N HIS A 98 32.56 -9.31 19.78
CA HIS A 98 32.04 -8.68 18.58
C HIS A 98 32.62 -7.27 18.47
N VAL A 99 33.55 -7.09 17.54
CA VAL A 99 34.20 -5.80 17.31
C VAL A 99 33.16 -4.91 16.63
N SER A 100 32.52 -4.04 17.41
CA SER A 100 31.65 -2.99 16.90
C SER A 100 32.51 -1.95 16.15
N TYR A 101 33.04 -2.33 14.99
CA TYR A 101 33.44 -1.37 13.98
C TYR A 101 32.17 -0.72 13.47
N PHE A 102 31.55 0.17 14.23
CA PHE A 102 30.76 1.28 13.71
C PHE A 102 30.19 2.06 14.88
N ASN A 103 30.81 3.21 15.10
CA ASN A 103 30.30 4.37 15.81
C ASN A 103 29.08 4.98 15.05
N ASN A 104 28.12 4.15 14.62
CA ASN A 104 26.94 4.52 13.84
C ASN A 104 25.65 4.55 14.68
N GLN A 105 25.72 4.61 16.01
CA GLN A 105 24.51 4.71 16.84
C GLN A 105 23.66 5.98 16.54
N ARG A 106 24.19 6.96 15.80
CA ARG A 106 23.44 8.09 15.24
C ARG A 106 22.84 7.88 13.83
N LYS A 107 23.06 6.74 13.17
CA LYS A 107 22.43 6.39 11.88
C LYS A 107 21.26 5.41 12.01
N ARG A 108 20.74 5.25 13.23
CA ARG A 108 19.43 4.62 13.44
C ARG A 108 18.37 5.51 12.77
N PHE A 109 17.85 5.04 11.64
CA PHE A 109 16.65 5.54 10.96
C PHE A 109 16.74 6.85 10.16
N GLN A 110 17.88 7.17 9.53
CA GLN A 110 17.84 8.08 8.39
C GLN A 110 17.28 7.32 7.17
N LEU A 111 16.02 7.60 6.81
CA LEU A 111 15.59 7.45 5.41
C LEU A 111 16.62 8.22 4.59
N ARG A 112 17.31 7.57 3.64
CA ARG A 112 18.22 8.30 2.75
C ARG A 112 17.40 9.37 2.02
N GLY A 113 17.62 10.64 2.37
CA GLY A 113 17.14 11.80 1.61
C GLY A 113 15.74 12.34 1.93
N ILE A 114 15.17 12.11 3.12
CA ILE A 114 13.98 12.84 3.56
C ILE A 114 14.23 13.36 4.97
N ASP A 115 14.65 14.62 5.08
CA ASP A 115 14.55 15.36 6.34
C ASP A 115 13.06 15.59 6.61
N LEU A 116 12.49 14.77 7.50
CA LEU A 116 11.22 15.09 8.12
C LEU A 116 11.52 16.18 9.15
N ASP A 117 11.35 17.44 8.75
CA ASP A 117 11.36 18.60 9.65
C ASP A 117 10.37 18.35 10.80
N THR A 118 10.88 17.87 11.93
CA THR A 118 10.15 17.92 13.19
C THR A 118 10.17 19.36 13.67
N PRO A 119 9.01 20.02 13.90
CA PRO A 119 8.98 21.41 14.32
C PRO A 119 9.63 21.52 15.71
N GLN A 120 10.65 22.38 15.81
CA GLN A 120 11.31 22.70 17.08
C GLN A 120 10.40 23.60 17.92
N LYS A 121 10.24 23.25 19.19
CA LYS A 121 9.77 24.17 20.24
C LYS A 121 10.96 24.96 20.77
#